data_AF-A0A1X7T2J3-F1
#
_entry.id   AF-A0A1X7T2J3-F1
#
_cell.length_a   1.000
_cell.length_b   1.000
_cell.length_c   1.000
_cell.angle_alpha   90.00
_cell.angle_beta   90.00
_cell.angle_gamma   90.00
#
_symmetry.space_group_name_H-M   'P 1'
#
loop_
_entity.id
_entity.type
_entity.pdbx_description
1 polymer ?
#
loop_
_entity_poly.entity_id
_entity_poly.type
_entity_poly.pdbx_seq_one_letter_code
_entity_poly.pdbx_strand_id
1 'polypeptide(L)'
;MAPSCSRRVEIVGLGDKRQNTAVFRVSLSGDFLQPQVIYTGKTPACHPNGVTFLADWHITHTENHWANERTMKDYITKVIVPYIEKIRSQLPQSHVTSPQPALVIFDVFKGQMCQSTIDLLMENNIH
;
A
#
# COMPACT_ATOMS: atom_id res chain seq x y z
N MET A 1 -29.84 2.65 30.66
CA MET A 1 -29.15 1.76 31.60
C MET A 1 -29.70 0.35 31.40
N ALA A 2 -28.84 -0.65 31.22
CA ALA A 2 -29.30 -2.04 31.12
C ALA A 2 -29.81 -2.51 32.50
N PRO A 3 -30.92 -3.27 32.56
CA PRO A 3 -31.44 -3.78 33.83
C PRO A 3 -30.44 -4.74 34.49
N SER A 4 -30.35 -4.69 35.81
CA SER A 4 -29.54 -5.62 36.59
C SER A 4 -29.97 -7.07 36.30
N CYS A 5 -29.01 -7.92 35.90
CA CYS A 5 -29.16 -9.33 35.52
C CYS A 5 -29.37 -9.66 34.01
N SER A 6 -29.09 -8.74 33.07
CA SER A 6 -28.92 -9.13 31.66
C SER A 6 -27.55 -9.79 31.42
N ARG A 7 -27.52 -11.10 31.10
CA ARG A 7 -26.28 -11.86 30.80
C ARG A 7 -25.51 -11.36 29.56
N ARG A 8 -26.11 -10.52 28.72
CA ARG A 8 -25.48 -9.88 27.57
C ARG A 8 -25.81 -8.40 27.58
N VAL A 9 -24.78 -7.59 27.76
CA VAL A 9 -24.82 -6.15 27.47
C VAL A 9 -24.35 -6.02 26.02
N GLU A 10 -25.24 -5.66 25.10
CA GLU A 10 -24.81 -5.30 23.76
C GLU A 10 -23.92 -4.06 23.85
N ILE A 11 -22.68 -4.18 23.39
CA ILE A 11 -21.77 -3.04 23.29
C ILE A 11 -22.28 -2.20 22.11
N VAL A 12 -22.81 -1.02 22.42
CA VAL A 12 -23.16 -0.02 21.40
C VAL A 12 -21.92 0.25 20.54
N GLY A 13 -22.02 -0.01 19.24
CA GLY A 13 -20.92 0.16 18.29
C GLY A 13 -20.11 -1.11 17.97
N LEU A 14 -20.42 -2.28 18.53
CA LEU A 14 -19.72 -3.55 18.21
C LEU A 14 -19.77 -3.91 16.70
N GLY A 15 -20.77 -3.42 15.98
CA GLY A 15 -20.92 -3.59 14.53
C GLY A 15 -20.24 -2.53 13.66
N ASP A 16 -19.81 -1.40 14.22
CA ASP A 16 -19.11 -0.34 13.47
C ASP A 16 -17.60 -0.64 13.46
N LYS A 17 -17.23 -1.77 12.84
CA LYS A 17 -15.83 -2.14 12.66
C LYS A 17 -15.26 -1.28 11.53
N ARG A 18 -14.59 -0.19 11.90
CA ARG A 18 -13.80 0.60 10.95
C ARG A 18 -12.58 -0.21 10.52
N GLN A 19 -12.44 -0.36 9.21
CA GLN A 19 -11.35 -1.12 8.59
C GLN A 19 -10.58 -0.22 7.63
N ASN A 20 -9.28 -0.45 7.60
CA ASN A 20 -8.34 0.07 6.63
C ASN A 20 -7.45 -1.06 6.13
N THR A 21 -6.88 -0.90 4.94
CA THR A 21 -5.88 -1.82 4.40
C THR A 21 -4.50 -1.18 4.55
N ALA A 22 -3.53 -1.94 5.05
CA ALA A 22 -2.12 -1.55 4.98
C ALA A 22 -1.40 -2.49 4.01
N VAL A 23 -0.71 -1.92 3.03
CA VAL A 23 0.12 -2.64 2.07
C VAL A 23 1.56 -2.46 2.48
N PHE A 24 2.20 -3.58 2.77
CA PHE A 24 3.60 -3.64 3.21
C PHE A 24 4.45 -4.34 2.17
N ARG A 25 5.73 -3.97 2.13
CA ARG A 25 6.70 -4.57 1.22
C ARG A 25 8.07 -4.60 1.87
N VAL A 26 8.75 -5.72 1.69
CA VAL A 26 10.11 -5.95 2.16
C VAL A 26 10.97 -6.30 0.95
N SER A 27 12.16 -5.69 0.88
CA SER A 27 13.18 -6.06 -0.09
C SER A 27 13.92 -7.33 0.38
N LEU A 28 14.65 -7.98 -0.54
CA LEU A 28 15.46 -9.14 -0.18
C LEU A 28 16.58 -8.80 0.83
N SER A 29 17.08 -7.57 0.82
CA SER A 29 18.05 -7.06 1.79
C SER A 29 17.45 -6.79 3.18
N GLY A 30 16.14 -6.94 3.34
CA GLY A 30 15.43 -6.68 4.60
C GLY A 30 14.98 -5.23 4.77
N ASP A 31 15.07 -4.40 3.73
CA ASP A 31 14.58 -3.03 3.78
C ASP A 31 13.06 -3.02 3.72
N PHE A 32 12.45 -2.31 4.67
CA PHE A 32 11.03 -2.08 4.68
C PHE A 32 10.70 -0.85 3.84
N LEU A 33 9.94 -1.04 2.76
CA LEU A 33 9.49 0.08 1.94
C LEU A 33 8.38 0.84 2.65
N GLN A 34 8.18 2.09 2.25
CA GLN A 34 7.12 2.91 2.83
C GLN A 34 5.76 2.24 2.68
N PRO A 35 4.97 2.14 3.76
CA PRO A 35 3.68 1.50 3.69
C PRO A 35 2.68 2.38 2.95
N GLN A 36 1.75 1.72 2.25
CA GLN A 36 0.52 2.37 1.80
C GLN A 36 -0.61 2.05 2.77
N VAL A 37 -1.35 3.07 3.20
CA VAL A 37 -2.53 2.93 4.05
C VAL A 37 -3.76 3.41 3.28
N ILE A 38 -4.76 2.54 3.16
CA ILE A 38 -5.98 2.78 2.40
C ILE A 38 -7.16 2.83 3.37
N TYR A 39 -7.71 4.02 3.55
CA TYR A 39 -8.91 4.23 4.38
C TYR A 39 -10.19 3.98 3.59
N THR A 40 -11.26 3.60 4.30
CA THR A 40 -12.61 3.52 3.73
C THR A 40 -13.15 4.95 3.54
N GLY A 41 -13.54 5.31 2.32
CA GLY A 41 -14.21 6.58 2.02
C GLY A 41 -14.02 7.07 0.58
N LYS A 42 -14.62 8.23 0.26
CA LYS A 42 -14.64 8.82 -1.08
C LYS A 42 -13.80 10.09 -1.21
N THR A 43 -13.45 10.72 -0.09
CA THR A 43 -12.77 12.01 -0.06
C THR A 43 -11.66 12.01 0.98
N PRO A 44 -10.67 12.93 0.90
CA PRO A 44 -9.62 13.06 1.93
C PRO A 44 -10.14 13.27 3.36
N ALA A 45 -11.38 13.74 3.52
CA ALA A 45 -12.00 13.92 4.84
C ALA A 45 -12.24 12.59 5.59
N CYS A 46 -12.11 11.43 4.93
CA CYS A 46 -12.16 10.13 5.61
C CYS A 46 -10.82 9.73 6.27
N HIS A 47 -9.75 10.48 6.01
CA HIS A 47 -8.46 10.29 6.67
C HIS A 47 -8.54 10.74 8.13
N PRO A 48 -7.74 10.17 9.04
CA PRO A 48 -7.80 10.52 10.44
C PRO A 48 -7.37 11.98 10.68
N ASN A 49 -8.23 12.74 11.35
CA ASN A 49 -7.94 14.11 11.75
C ASN A 49 -6.96 14.14 12.92
N GLY A 50 -6.02 15.10 12.89
CA GLY A 50 -5.04 15.28 13.96
C GLY A 50 -3.91 14.25 13.99
N VAL A 51 -3.81 13.38 12.98
CA VAL A 51 -2.71 12.43 12.82
C VAL A 51 -1.70 13.00 11.82
N THR A 52 -0.44 13.09 12.23
CA THR A 52 0.66 13.42 11.33
C THR A 52 1.35 12.13 10.91
N PHE A 53 1.17 11.75 9.65
CA PHE A 53 1.91 10.62 9.07
C PHE A 53 3.34 11.05 8.74
N LEU A 54 4.27 10.09 8.70
CA LEU A 54 5.59 10.34 8.14
C LEU A 54 5.46 10.74 6.68
N ALA A 55 6.29 11.69 6.23
CA ALA A 55 6.15 12.34 4.93
C ALA A 55 6.23 11.37 3.74
N ASP A 56 6.83 10.20 3.96
CA ASP A 56 7.08 9.17 2.96
C ASP A 56 5.97 8.09 2.94
N TRP A 57 5.03 8.09 3.90
CA TRP A 57 3.90 7.17 3.89
C TRP A 57 2.89 7.51 2.78
N HIS A 58 2.45 6.49 2.05
CA HIS A 58 1.45 6.67 1.01
C HIS A 58 0.02 6.52 1.57
N ILE A 59 -0.57 7.63 2.00
CA ILE A 59 -1.93 7.67 2.56
C ILE A 59 -2.95 7.90 1.44
N THR A 60 -3.92 6.99 1.31
CA THR A 60 -4.98 7.07 0.29
C THR A 60 -6.31 6.53 0.81
N HIS A 61 -7.33 6.46 -0.05
CA HIS A 61 -8.64 5.93 0.28
C HIS A 61 -9.33 5.30 -0.91
N THR A 62 -10.22 4.36 -0.63
CA THR A 62 -11.17 3.75 -1.56
C THR A 62 -12.51 3.56 -0.86
N GLU A 63 -13.61 3.47 -1.60
CA GLU A 63 -14.95 3.34 -1.00
C GLU A 63 -15.08 2.16 -0.04
N ASN A 64 -14.26 1.12 -0.24
CA ASN A 64 -14.30 -0.12 0.49
C ASN A 64 -12.95 -0.51 1.12
N HIS A 65 -12.04 0.46 1.36
CA HIS A 65 -10.65 0.31 1.85
C HIS A 65 -9.74 -0.68 1.13
N TRP A 66 -10.23 -1.51 0.22
CA TRP A 66 -9.40 -2.47 -0.50
C TRP A 66 -8.53 -1.78 -1.53
N ALA A 67 -7.36 -2.35 -1.77
CA ALA A 67 -6.54 -1.98 -2.90
C ALA A 67 -7.32 -2.20 -4.21
N ASN A 68 -7.00 -1.42 -5.23
CA ASN A 68 -7.49 -1.62 -6.58
C ASN A 68 -6.39 -1.20 -7.57
N GLU A 69 -6.68 -1.29 -8.87
CA GLU A 69 -5.74 -0.93 -9.92
C GLU A 69 -5.15 0.49 -9.71
N ARG A 70 -6.00 1.48 -9.41
CA ARG A 70 -5.57 2.86 -9.18
C ARG A 70 -4.61 2.96 -8.00
N THR A 71 -4.99 2.43 -6.83
CA THR A 71 -4.13 2.54 -5.64
C THR A 71 -2.83 1.76 -5.80
N MET A 72 -2.85 0.68 -6.59
CA MET A 72 -1.66 -0.12 -6.89
C MET A 72 -0.72 0.62 -7.84
N LYS A 73 -1.23 1.25 -8.90
CA LYS A 73 -0.43 2.13 -9.78
C LYS A 73 0.18 3.30 -9.01
N ASP A 74 -0.59 3.93 -8.12
CA ASP A 74 -0.06 4.98 -7.24
C ASP A 74 1.07 4.46 -6.34
N TYR A 75 0.91 3.24 -5.79
CA TYR A 75 1.95 2.64 -4.94
C TYR A 75 3.21 2.28 -5.73
N ILE A 76 3.06 1.77 -6.96
CA ILE A 76 4.20 1.49 -7.85
C ILE A 76 4.97 2.77 -8.15
N THR A 77 4.27 3.81 -8.61
CA THR A 77 4.89 5.07 -9.06
C THR A 77 5.49 5.88 -7.92
N LYS A 78 4.85 5.92 -6.75
CA LYS A 78 5.29 6.77 -5.63
C LYS A 78 6.22 6.08 -4.66
N VAL A 79 6.25 4.74 -4.62
CA VAL A 79 7.04 4.00 -3.62
C VAL A 79 8.00 3.01 -4.28
N ILE A 80 7.50 2.09 -5.11
CA ILE A 80 8.32 0.98 -5.63
C ILE A 80 9.37 1.48 -6.64
N VAL A 81 8.97 2.30 -7.62
CA VAL A 81 9.88 2.82 -8.65
C VAL A 81 10.98 3.70 -8.03
N PRO A 82 10.68 4.71 -7.20
CA PRO A 82 11.73 5.52 -6.56
C PRO A 82 12.71 4.70 -5.72
N TYR A 83 12.21 3.68 -5.00
CA TYR A 83 13.07 2.77 -4.25
C TYR A 83 14.03 2.02 -5.17
N ILE A 84 13.52 1.42 -6.26
CA ILE A 84 14.34 0.65 -7.20
C ILE A 84 15.36 1.55 -7.91
N GLU A 85 14.97 2.76 -8.30
CA GLU A 85 15.89 3.75 -8.91
C GLU A 85 17.00 4.14 -7.94
N LYS A 86 16.68 4.35 -6.66
CA LYS A 86 17.68 4.58 -5.61
C LYS A 86 18.66 3.40 -5.54
N ILE A 87 18.19 2.16 -5.49
CA ILE A 87 19.07 0.97 -5.45
C ILE A 87 19.93 0.88 -6.71
N ARG A 88 19.35 1.08 -7.90
CA ARG A 88 20.08 1.08 -9.18
C ARG A 88 21.18 2.14 -9.21
N SER A 89 20.92 3.33 -8.68
CA SER A 89 21.91 4.42 -8.62
C SER A 89 23.12 4.13 -7.73
N GLN A 90 22.97 3.19 -6.78
CA GLN A 90 24.03 2.78 -5.86
C GLN A 90 24.91 1.66 -6.42
N LEU A 91 24.52 1.06 -7.56
CA LEU A 91 25.32 0.01 -8.19
C LEU A 91 26.56 0.60 -8.87
N PRO A 92 27.72 -0.08 -8.81
CA PRO A 92 28.93 0.39 -9.49
C PRO A 92 28.72 0.48 -11.00
N GLN A 93 28.80 1.70 -11.55
CA GLN A 93 28.57 1.93 -12.98
C GLN A 93 29.57 1.20 -13.89
N SER A 94 30.76 0.86 -13.37
CA SER A 94 31.78 0.08 -14.08
C SER A 94 31.33 -1.33 -14.48
N HIS A 95 30.27 -1.85 -13.86
CA HIS A 95 29.77 -3.21 -14.12
C HIS A 95 28.34 -3.24 -14.69
N VAL A 96 27.76 -2.07 -15.01
CA VAL A 96 26.36 -1.95 -15.44
C VAL A 96 26.31 -1.39 -16.86
N THR A 97 26.17 -2.26 -17.85
CA THR A 97 26.00 -1.90 -19.27
C THR A 97 24.55 -1.59 -19.66
N SER A 98 23.58 -1.94 -18.81
CA SER A 98 22.16 -1.66 -18.99
C SER A 98 21.44 -1.59 -17.63
N PRO A 99 20.27 -0.92 -17.53
CA PRO A 99 19.49 -0.89 -16.30
C PRO A 99 19.21 -2.30 -15.79
N GLN A 100 19.59 -2.58 -14.54
CA GLN A 100 19.41 -3.91 -13.95
C GLN A 100 17.92 -4.18 -13.69
N PRO A 101 17.38 -5.34 -14.10
CA PRO A 101 15.99 -5.69 -13.83
C PRO A 101 15.75 -5.86 -12.33
N ALA A 102 14.53 -5.54 -11.90
CA ALA A 102 14.07 -5.84 -10.55
C ALA A 102 12.98 -6.92 -10.61
N LEU A 103 12.83 -7.69 -9.53
CA LEU A 103 11.76 -8.67 -9.38
C LEU A 103 10.81 -8.22 -8.26
N VAL A 104 9.53 -8.28 -8.54
CA VAL A 104 8.47 -8.08 -7.57
C VAL A 104 7.62 -9.34 -7.41
N ILE A 105 7.40 -9.73 -6.16
CA ILE A 105 6.43 -10.76 -5.81
C ILE A 105 5.24 -10.09 -5.12
N PHE A 106 4.04 -10.40 -5.59
CA PHE A 106 2.77 -9.95 -5.03
C PHE A 106 1.93 -11.15 -4.60
N ASP A 107 0.92 -10.88 -3.79
CA ASP A 107 -0.20 -11.80 -3.59
C ASP A 107 -1.09 -11.82 -4.86
N VAL A 108 -1.98 -12.81 -5.00
CA VAL A 108 -2.87 -12.96 -6.16
C VAL A 108 -4.12 -12.08 -6.01
N PHE A 109 -3.94 -10.85 -5.51
CA PHE A 109 -5.05 -9.94 -5.28
C PHE A 109 -5.43 -9.20 -6.58
N LYS A 110 -6.73 -9.03 -6.83
CA LYS A 110 -7.27 -8.55 -8.13
C LYS A 110 -6.65 -7.23 -8.61
N GLY A 111 -6.42 -6.27 -7.72
CA GLY A 111 -5.81 -4.97 -8.08
C GLY A 111 -4.33 -5.05 -8.49
N GLN A 112 -3.62 -6.09 -8.06
CA GLN A 112 -2.21 -6.34 -8.38
C GLN A 112 -2.06 -7.06 -9.73
N MET A 113 -3.05 -7.87 -10.10
CA MET A 113 -3.05 -8.70 -11.31
C MET A 113 -3.69 -8.03 -12.54
N CYS A 114 -4.04 -6.74 -12.46
CA CYS A 114 -4.53 -5.99 -13.63
C CYS A 114 -3.42 -5.89 -14.68
N GLN A 115 -3.75 -6.12 -15.96
CA GLN A 115 -2.77 -6.06 -17.05
C GLN A 115 -2.03 -4.72 -17.07
N SER A 116 -2.74 -3.62 -16.88
CA SER A 116 -2.16 -2.28 -16.82
C SER A 116 -1.24 -2.03 -15.61
N THR A 117 -1.39 -2.80 -14.52
CA THR A 117 -0.45 -2.81 -13.39
C THR A 117 0.82 -3.57 -13.77
N ILE A 118 0.68 -4.70 -14.47
CA ILE A 118 1.80 -5.51 -14.98
C ILE A 118 2.59 -4.72 -16.03
N ASP A 119 1.90 -4.08 -16.98
CA ASP A 119 2.52 -3.26 -18.02
C ASP A 119 3.34 -2.13 -17.40
N LEU A 120 2.80 -1.45 -16.38
CA LEU A 120 3.52 -0.40 -15.64
C LEU A 120 4.80 -0.91 -14.96
N LEU A 121 4.79 -2.13 -14.41
CA LEU A 121 6.00 -2.74 -13.84
C LEU A 121 7.03 -3.02 -14.93
N MET A 122 6.59 -3.62 -16.05
CA MET A 122 7.44 -3.96 -17.18
C MET A 122 8.07 -2.71 -17.83
N GLU A 123 7.31 -1.63 -17.99
CA GLU A 123 7.80 -0.33 -18.47
C GLU A 123 8.95 0.23 -17.59
N ASN A 124 8.98 -0.13 -16.31
CA ASN A 124 10.03 0.27 -15.35
C ASN A 124 11.14 -0.79 -15.20
N ASN A 125 11.18 -1.79 -16.09
CA ASN A 125 12.09 -2.94 -16.03
C ASN A 125 11.99 -3.70 -14.69
N ILE A 126 10.74 -3.92 -14.25
CA ILE A 126 10.38 -4.67 -13.05
C ILE A 126 9.51 -5.86 -13.49
N HIS A 127 9.90 -7.07 -13.12
CA HIS A 127 9.22 -8.31 -13.47
C HIS A 127 8.42 -8.88 -12.31
#